data_AF-A0A519CIC9-F1
#
_entry.id   AF-A0A519CIC9-F1
#
_cell.length_a   1.000
_cell.length_b   1.000
_cell.length_c   1.000
_cell.angle_alpha   90.00
_cell.angle_beta   90.00
_cell.angle_gamma   90.00
#
_symmetry.space_group_name_H-M   'P 1'
#
loop_
_entity.id
_entity.type
_entity.pdbx_description
1 polymer ?
#
loop_
_entity_poly.entity_id
_entity_poly.type
_entity_poly.pdbx_seq_one_letter_code
_entity_poly.pdbx_strand_id
1 'polypeptide(L)'
;MDLDPSNADLAAPSKKDSTAPEGLEFHFAPDAKPLATPWQVAVERAKLVRKCSLPKGLILDPACGSGIQLAAYCAMMGREGLGIELDEPTARAAQANFLRVSRHGFDSSLLNSIIRVGDGRIGDGSKPIAMLHLDPARPRNSRLHGLDEMAPKLPEIFEAWAPHLSEGEHGPAILLDLSPRLNQEQRDRVEAMVEDVWPEIGKTWVWMSRGRGRIDRLSLWLGQLSNPAASRRFIRIPPDIKAKPIIVEGQGKSLPMTKRRPPRKGDQISLLDAALVESGLADEWLEQVLPGQEVVWSVAEGRRPQIHHPEEFEFASKAQNLLVQATGKIVKLAHTDLSEDKISLLVEAAREYGFGKLTLRVSLNPSLQPRLQGTLDRMLSARGGPKSGFVAKTPGDSMLLLCLVA
;
A
#
# COMPACT_ATOMS: atom_id res chain seq x y z
N MET A 1 6.26 31.69 -7.00
CA MET A 1 5.17 32.50 -6.40
C MET A 1 4.70 31.76 -5.17
N ASP A 2 4.61 32.42 -4.02
CA ASP A 2 4.21 31.79 -2.77
C ASP A 2 2.71 32.04 -2.51
N LEU A 3 1.99 30.99 -2.17
CA LEU A 3 0.55 30.96 -1.94
C LEU A 3 0.30 30.67 -0.45
N ASP A 4 -0.34 31.61 0.24
CA ASP A 4 -0.75 31.49 1.63
C ASP A 4 -2.09 30.73 1.72
N PRO A 5 -2.17 29.57 2.41
CA PRO A 5 -3.40 28.81 2.61
C PRO A 5 -4.58 29.64 3.15
N SER A 6 -4.32 30.67 3.97
CA SER A 6 -5.37 31.53 4.53
C SER A 6 -6.16 32.29 3.47
N ASN A 7 -5.55 32.52 2.30
CA ASN A 7 -6.10 33.27 1.18
C ASN A 7 -6.62 32.37 0.04
N ALA A 8 -6.77 31.06 0.29
CA ALA A 8 -7.17 30.13 -0.75
C ALA A 8 -8.63 30.34 -1.22
N ASP A 9 -8.83 30.25 -2.53
CA ASP A 9 -10.17 30.20 -3.12
C ASP A 9 -10.75 28.77 -3.03
N LEU A 10 -11.92 28.64 -2.42
CA LEU A 10 -12.63 27.37 -2.27
C LEU A 10 -13.77 27.18 -3.27
N ALA A 11 -13.97 28.11 -4.21
CA ALA A 11 -15.02 28.02 -5.23
C ALA A 11 -14.74 26.93 -6.29
N ALA A 12 -13.49 26.50 -6.43
CA ALA A 12 -13.12 25.44 -7.35
C ALA A 12 -13.83 24.10 -7.02
N PRO A 13 -14.13 23.25 -8.01
CA PRO A 13 -14.76 21.96 -7.78
C PRO A 13 -13.99 21.10 -6.79
N SER A 14 -14.74 20.41 -5.94
CA SER A 14 -14.21 19.47 -4.95
C SER A 14 -14.78 18.09 -5.10
N LYS A 15 -14.08 17.12 -4.52
CA LYS A 15 -14.49 15.73 -4.51
C LYS A 15 -14.33 15.15 -3.13
N LYS A 16 -15.36 14.43 -2.70
CA LYS A 16 -15.32 13.61 -1.50
C LYS A 16 -14.30 12.47 -1.66
N ASP A 17 -13.45 12.31 -0.65
CA ASP A 17 -12.68 11.10 -0.41
C ASP A 17 -13.47 10.22 0.55
N SER A 18 -13.75 8.97 0.17
CA SER A 18 -14.51 8.03 1.00
C SER A 18 -13.80 7.64 2.29
N THR A 19 -12.51 7.95 2.41
CA THR A 19 -11.65 7.67 3.56
C THR A 19 -11.41 8.91 4.43
N ALA A 20 -11.95 10.07 4.03
CA ALA A 20 -11.93 11.28 4.82
C ALA A 20 -13.13 11.35 5.79
N PRO A 21 -13.01 12.09 6.91
CA PRO A 21 -14.14 12.42 7.76
C PRO A 21 -15.29 13.06 6.97
N GLU A 22 -16.51 12.90 7.47
CA GLU A 22 -17.69 13.48 6.83
C GLU A 22 -17.58 15.01 6.75
N GLY A 23 -17.76 15.57 5.55
CA GLY A 23 -17.64 17.01 5.31
C GLY A 23 -16.25 17.48 4.88
N LEU A 24 -15.21 16.62 4.92
CA LEU A 24 -13.91 16.94 4.35
C LEU A 24 -13.84 16.53 2.86
N GLU A 25 -13.63 17.52 2.00
CA GLU A 25 -13.51 17.34 0.55
C GLU A 25 -12.24 17.96 0.00
N PHE A 26 -11.71 17.40 -1.08
CA PHE A 26 -10.45 17.84 -1.67
C PHE A 26 -10.63 18.41 -3.07
N HIS A 27 -9.87 19.46 -3.35
CA HIS A 27 -9.66 20.03 -4.67
C HIS A 27 -8.57 19.24 -5.40
N PHE A 28 -8.78 19.06 -6.70
CA PHE A 28 -7.84 18.41 -7.59
C PHE A 28 -7.77 19.22 -8.87
N ALA A 29 -6.57 19.37 -9.43
CA ALA A 29 -6.43 19.81 -10.81
C ALA A 29 -7.19 18.85 -11.76
N PRO A 30 -7.60 19.32 -12.96
CA PRO A 30 -8.19 18.47 -13.99
C PRO A 30 -7.36 17.18 -14.16
N ASP A 31 -8.04 16.03 -14.15
CA ASP A 31 -7.45 14.68 -14.23
C ASP A 31 -6.54 14.19 -13.08
N ALA A 32 -6.31 14.95 -12.01
CA ALA A 32 -5.41 14.54 -10.92
C ALA A 32 -6.01 13.51 -9.92
N LYS A 33 -7.35 13.37 -9.89
CA LYS A 33 -8.07 12.54 -8.89
C LYS A 33 -7.62 11.06 -8.84
N PRO A 34 -7.44 10.33 -9.96
CA PRO A 34 -7.15 8.89 -9.91
C PRO A 34 -5.82 8.54 -9.23
N LEU A 35 -4.91 9.51 -9.10
CA LEU A 35 -3.56 9.33 -8.60
C LEU A 35 -3.39 9.79 -7.14
N ALA A 36 -4.39 10.48 -6.58
CA ALA A 36 -4.29 11.06 -5.26
C ALA A 36 -4.23 9.99 -4.15
N THR A 37 -3.36 10.23 -3.17
CA THR A 37 -3.27 9.43 -1.94
C THR A 37 -4.57 9.58 -1.14
N PRO A 38 -5.27 8.49 -0.80
CA PRO A 38 -6.44 8.57 0.07
C PRO A 38 -6.09 9.17 1.43
N TRP A 39 -6.99 9.99 1.99
CA TRP A 39 -6.78 10.67 3.26
C TRP A 39 -6.39 9.74 4.42
N GLN A 40 -7.06 8.59 4.56
CA GLN A 40 -6.71 7.61 5.60
C GLN A 40 -5.27 7.13 5.47
N VAL A 41 -4.77 6.92 4.24
CA VAL A 41 -3.37 6.51 4.03
C VAL A 41 -2.41 7.61 4.48
N ALA A 42 -2.68 8.86 4.10
CA ALA A 42 -1.86 10.00 4.47
C ALA A 42 -1.82 10.19 5.99
N VAL A 43 -2.98 10.12 6.67
CA VAL A 43 -3.08 10.27 8.13
C VAL A 43 -2.40 9.13 8.89
N GLU A 44 -2.62 7.87 8.50
CA GLU A 44 -1.99 6.75 9.19
C GLU A 44 -0.45 6.78 9.03
N ARG A 45 0.04 7.19 7.85
CA ARG A 45 1.48 7.40 7.63
C ARG A 45 2.02 8.54 8.51
N ALA A 46 1.32 9.67 8.57
CA ALA A 46 1.71 10.81 9.41
C ALA A 46 1.72 10.48 10.91
N LYS A 47 0.77 9.65 11.39
CA LYS A 47 0.76 9.14 12.77
C LYS A 47 1.98 8.27 13.10
N LEU A 48 2.52 7.54 12.12
CA LEU A 48 3.74 6.75 12.30
C LEU A 48 4.98 7.64 12.33
N VAL A 49 5.09 8.59 11.40
CA VAL A 49 6.17 9.58 11.36
C VAL A 49 6.22 10.40 12.66
N ARG A 50 5.08 10.76 13.24
CA ARG A 50 5.01 11.49 14.51
C ARG A 50 5.70 10.76 15.68
N LYS A 51 5.84 9.44 15.62
CA LYS A 51 6.53 8.65 16.65
C LYS A 51 8.05 8.69 16.53
N CYS A 52 8.58 9.26 15.44
CA CYS A 52 10.00 9.27 15.12
C CYS A 52 10.75 10.49 15.67
N SER A 53 10.13 11.36 16.49
CA SER A 53 10.79 12.51 17.14
C SER A 53 11.58 13.40 16.17
N LEU A 54 10.90 14.04 15.22
CA LEU A 54 11.56 14.85 14.19
C LEU A 54 12.36 16.03 14.78
N PRO A 55 13.50 16.41 14.15
CA PRO A 55 14.23 17.62 14.51
C PRO A 55 13.39 18.88 14.27
N LYS A 56 13.89 20.07 14.64
CA LYS A 56 13.17 21.34 14.44
C LYS A 56 13.17 21.74 12.96
N GLY A 57 12.10 22.40 12.52
CA GLY A 57 11.96 22.89 11.14
C GLY A 57 10.64 22.54 10.47
N LEU A 58 10.55 22.89 9.19
CA LEU A 58 9.40 22.67 8.32
C LEU A 58 9.30 21.21 7.84
N ILE A 59 8.11 20.80 7.43
CA ILE A 59 7.94 19.59 6.62
C ILE A 59 7.97 20.02 5.16
N LEU A 60 8.91 19.50 4.38
CA LEU A 60 9.09 19.82 2.97
C LEU A 60 8.45 18.73 2.10
N ASP A 61 7.75 19.14 1.06
CA ASP A 61 7.41 18.31 -0.09
C ASP A 61 7.73 19.07 -1.38
N PRO A 62 8.85 18.76 -2.08
CA PRO A 62 9.28 19.49 -3.25
C PRO A 62 8.54 19.05 -4.53
N ALA A 63 7.58 18.12 -4.42
CA ALA A 63 6.71 17.68 -5.51
C ALA A 63 5.28 17.47 -4.97
N CYS A 64 4.72 18.51 -4.35
CA CYS A 64 3.61 18.34 -3.41
C CYS A 64 2.28 17.94 -4.06
N GLY A 65 2.11 18.12 -5.38
CA GLY A 65 0.90 17.77 -6.09
C GLY A 65 -0.33 18.41 -5.43
N SER A 66 -1.35 17.60 -5.13
CA SER A 66 -2.57 18.05 -4.44
C SER A 66 -2.37 18.50 -2.98
N GLY A 67 -1.18 18.36 -2.40
CA GLY A 67 -0.85 18.76 -1.04
C GLY A 67 -1.46 17.88 0.07
N ILE A 68 -2.25 16.85 -0.25
CA ILE A 68 -2.97 16.03 0.75
C ILE A 68 -2.01 15.33 1.72
N GLN A 69 -0.91 14.78 1.22
CA GLN A 69 0.07 14.10 2.06
C GLN A 69 0.76 15.09 3.00
N LEU A 70 1.26 16.20 2.45
CA LEU A 70 1.89 17.27 3.24
C LEU A 70 0.92 17.85 4.28
N ALA A 71 -0.33 18.09 3.92
CA ALA A 71 -1.36 18.55 4.85
C ALA A 71 -1.58 17.55 5.99
N ALA A 72 -1.61 16.24 5.71
CA ALA A 72 -1.73 15.22 6.75
C ALA A 72 -0.52 15.21 7.69
N TYR A 73 0.70 15.36 7.16
CA TYR A 73 1.91 15.48 7.97
C TYR A 73 1.85 16.71 8.89
N CYS A 74 1.57 17.88 8.33
CA CYS A 74 1.45 19.14 9.07
C CYS A 74 0.37 19.04 10.17
N ALA A 75 -0.82 18.55 9.80
CA ALA A 75 -1.94 18.38 10.70
C ALA A 75 -1.67 17.43 11.88
N MET A 76 -0.98 16.31 11.63
CA MET A 76 -0.72 15.32 12.68
C MET A 76 0.44 15.71 13.59
N MET A 77 1.39 16.49 13.08
CA MET A 77 2.60 16.87 13.80
C MET A 77 2.56 18.29 14.39
N GLY A 78 1.58 19.11 14.04
CA GLY A 78 1.46 20.51 14.49
C GLY A 78 2.61 21.36 13.97
N ARG A 79 2.96 21.22 12.69
CA ARG A 79 4.11 21.86 12.07
C ARG A 79 3.75 22.50 10.74
N GLU A 80 4.41 23.61 10.45
CA GLU A 80 4.36 24.29 9.16
C GLU A 80 4.95 23.40 8.05
N GLY A 81 4.31 23.45 6.88
CA GLY A 81 4.78 22.79 5.67
C GLY A 81 5.29 23.78 4.62
N LEU A 82 6.20 23.31 3.78
CA LEU A 82 6.56 23.93 2.50
C LEU A 82 6.26 22.92 1.39
N GLY A 83 5.19 23.17 0.63
CA GLY A 83 4.87 22.40 -0.56
C GLY A 83 5.33 23.14 -1.80
N ILE A 84 6.03 22.47 -2.72
CA ILE A 84 6.45 23.06 -4.00
C ILE A 84 5.80 22.27 -5.14
N GLU A 85 5.17 22.98 -6.05
CA GLU A 85 4.50 22.41 -7.21
C GLU A 85 4.78 23.27 -8.45
N LEU A 86 5.12 22.60 -9.55
CA LEU A 86 5.46 23.27 -10.81
C LEU A 86 4.22 23.81 -11.52
N ASP A 87 3.11 23.07 -11.46
CA ASP A 87 1.83 23.42 -12.08
C ASP A 87 0.99 24.33 -11.16
N GLU A 88 0.82 25.60 -11.54
CA GLU A 88 0.07 26.58 -10.75
C GLU A 88 -1.36 26.15 -10.38
N PRO A 89 -2.19 25.60 -11.29
CA PRO A 89 -3.51 25.07 -10.93
C PRO A 89 -3.45 23.99 -9.84
N THR A 90 -2.49 23.08 -9.91
CA THR A 90 -2.28 22.03 -8.91
C THR A 90 -1.81 22.61 -7.57
N ALA A 91 -0.92 23.60 -7.60
CA ALA A 91 -0.48 24.33 -6.40
C ALA A 91 -1.66 25.07 -5.72
N ARG A 92 -2.54 25.70 -6.49
CA ARG A 92 -3.77 26.34 -5.96
C ARG A 92 -4.72 25.32 -5.36
N ALA A 93 -4.83 24.12 -5.94
CA ALA A 93 -5.59 23.03 -5.32
C ALA A 93 -4.97 22.58 -3.99
N ALA A 94 -3.64 22.48 -3.89
CA ALA A 94 -2.96 22.21 -2.63
C ALA A 94 -3.22 23.30 -1.58
N GLN A 95 -3.09 24.56 -1.95
CA GLN A 95 -3.40 25.71 -1.11
C GLN A 95 -4.84 25.63 -0.54
N ALA A 96 -5.82 25.34 -1.40
CA ALA A 96 -7.22 25.17 -1.00
C ALA A 96 -7.44 23.95 -0.09
N ASN A 97 -6.72 22.86 -0.33
CA ASN A 97 -6.77 21.66 0.52
C ASN A 97 -6.24 21.94 1.93
N PHE A 98 -5.16 22.71 2.08
CA PHE A 98 -4.66 23.12 3.40
C PHE A 98 -5.70 23.92 4.18
N LEU A 99 -6.33 24.90 3.54
CA LEU A 99 -7.40 25.70 4.15
C LEU A 99 -8.57 24.83 4.60
N ARG A 100 -8.99 23.87 3.76
CA ARG A 100 -10.10 22.96 4.11
C ARG A 100 -9.77 22.01 5.25
N VAL A 101 -8.58 21.42 5.24
CA VAL A 101 -8.14 20.55 6.33
C VAL A 101 -8.13 21.35 7.64
N SER A 102 -7.57 22.57 7.64
CA SER A 102 -7.60 23.43 8.83
C SER A 102 -9.03 23.78 9.27
N ARG A 103 -9.90 24.23 8.35
CA ARG A 103 -11.32 24.56 8.65
C ARG A 103 -12.14 23.36 9.14
N HIS A 104 -11.70 22.14 8.82
CA HIS A 104 -12.32 20.91 9.33
C HIS A 104 -11.91 20.58 10.78
N GLY A 105 -11.11 21.43 11.44
CA GLY A 105 -10.72 21.27 12.84
C GLY A 105 -9.39 20.56 13.03
N PHE A 106 -8.60 20.38 11.97
CA PHE A 106 -7.20 19.99 12.10
C PHE A 106 -6.32 21.20 12.48
N ASP A 107 -5.04 20.95 12.75
CA ASP A 107 -4.10 21.91 13.33
C ASP A 107 -3.99 23.23 12.55
N SER A 108 -3.93 24.35 13.26
CA SER A 108 -3.85 25.69 12.65
C SER A 108 -2.50 26.00 12.01
N SER A 109 -1.44 25.24 12.31
CA SER A 109 -0.13 25.35 11.64
C SER A 109 -0.21 25.17 10.11
N LEU A 110 -1.27 24.51 9.63
CA LEU A 110 -1.60 24.45 8.20
C LEU A 110 -1.74 25.84 7.57
N LEU A 111 -2.29 26.81 8.30
CA LEU A 111 -2.48 28.19 7.79
C LEU A 111 -1.18 29.00 7.75
N ASN A 112 -0.18 28.58 8.53
CA ASN A 112 1.16 29.17 8.51
C ASN A 112 2.09 28.49 7.49
N SER A 113 1.60 27.47 6.77
CA SER A 113 2.35 26.75 5.75
C SER A 113 2.43 27.57 4.45
N ILE A 114 3.37 27.22 3.57
CA ILE A 114 3.57 27.90 2.29
C ILE A 114 3.41 26.86 1.16
N ILE A 115 2.59 27.21 0.15
CA ILE A 115 2.55 26.47 -1.11
C ILE A 115 3.20 27.31 -2.19
N ARG A 116 4.32 26.84 -2.75
CA ARG A 116 5.12 27.56 -3.74
C ARG A 116 4.87 27.01 -5.13
N VAL A 117 4.47 27.88 -6.04
CA VAL A 117 4.54 27.62 -7.49
C VAL A 117 5.99 27.80 -7.92
N GLY A 118 6.64 26.71 -8.32
CA GLY A 118 8.05 26.72 -8.71
C GLY A 118 8.64 25.33 -8.93
N ASP A 119 9.94 25.30 -9.23
CA ASP A 119 10.70 24.07 -9.44
C ASP A 119 11.24 23.54 -8.10
N GLY A 120 10.77 22.37 -7.69
CA GLY A 120 11.20 21.71 -6.44
C GLY A 120 12.67 21.32 -6.41
N ARG A 121 13.39 21.38 -7.53
CA ARG A 121 14.85 21.18 -7.61
C ARG A 121 15.64 22.40 -7.17
N ILE A 122 14.97 23.49 -6.82
CA ILE A 122 15.61 24.71 -6.30
C ILE A 122 15.42 24.72 -4.79
N GLY A 123 16.50 24.40 -4.06
CA GLY A 123 16.56 24.49 -2.61
C GLY A 123 16.41 25.92 -2.11
N ASP A 124 15.73 26.07 -0.98
CA ASP A 124 15.59 27.34 -0.26
C ASP A 124 16.05 27.15 1.19
N GLY A 125 17.15 27.81 1.55
CA GLY A 125 17.73 27.77 2.90
C GLY A 125 17.11 28.74 3.89
N SER A 126 15.97 29.37 3.57
CA SER A 126 15.33 30.39 4.42
C SER A 126 14.85 29.85 5.77
N LYS A 127 14.48 28.56 5.85
CA LYS A 127 14.06 27.88 7.08
C LYS A 127 14.65 26.47 7.14
N PRO A 128 15.03 25.97 8.33
CA PRO A 128 15.48 24.59 8.48
C PRO A 128 14.36 23.59 8.16
N ILE A 129 14.72 22.47 7.54
CA ILE A 129 13.78 21.41 7.13
C ILE A 129 13.85 20.25 8.13
N ALA A 130 12.77 20.04 8.89
CA ALA A 130 12.67 18.94 9.85
C ALA A 130 12.48 17.58 9.19
N MET A 131 11.83 17.55 8.03
CA MET A 131 11.56 16.31 7.29
C MET A 131 11.37 16.62 5.80
N LEU A 132 11.94 15.79 4.94
CA LEU A 132 11.69 15.78 3.51
C LEU A 132 10.78 14.60 3.14
N HIS A 133 9.62 14.90 2.57
CA HIS A 133 8.75 13.95 1.89
C HIS A 133 8.92 14.13 0.38
N LEU A 134 9.00 13.05 -0.39
CA LEU A 134 9.05 13.11 -1.85
C LEU A 134 8.21 12.02 -2.49
N ASP A 135 7.22 12.40 -3.31
CA ASP A 135 6.38 11.50 -4.12
C ASP A 135 6.54 11.89 -5.61
N PRO A 136 7.60 11.42 -6.31
CA PRO A 136 7.88 11.85 -7.67
C PRO A 136 6.76 11.46 -8.63
N ALA A 137 6.35 12.40 -9.48
CA ALA A 137 5.42 12.13 -10.56
C ALA A 137 6.01 11.15 -11.58
N ARG A 138 5.12 10.49 -12.32
CA ARG A 138 5.45 9.56 -13.40
C ARG A 138 4.51 9.77 -14.59
N PRO A 139 4.96 9.50 -15.82
CA PRO A 139 4.08 9.53 -16.98
C PRO A 139 2.85 8.64 -16.81
N ARG A 140 1.68 9.15 -17.21
CA ARG A 140 0.44 8.36 -17.23
C ARG A 140 0.64 7.14 -18.14
N ASN A 141 0.25 5.97 -17.66
CA ASN A 141 0.38 4.68 -18.35
C ASN A 141 1.81 4.15 -18.57
N SER A 142 2.80 4.63 -17.81
CA SER A 142 4.10 3.96 -17.80
C SER A 142 3.93 2.47 -17.51
N ARG A 143 4.57 1.63 -18.32
CA ARG A 143 4.65 0.18 -18.12
C ARG A 143 5.98 -0.25 -17.51
N LEU A 144 7.03 0.57 -17.68
CA LEU A 144 8.39 0.25 -17.30
C LEU A 144 8.67 0.60 -15.83
N HIS A 145 7.97 1.61 -15.29
CA HIS A 145 8.12 2.07 -13.90
C HIS A 145 9.58 2.33 -13.50
N GLY A 146 10.43 2.72 -14.45
CA GLY A 146 11.85 2.96 -14.24
C GLY A 146 12.12 4.16 -13.34
N LEU A 147 13.31 4.18 -12.72
CA LEU A 147 13.79 5.37 -11.99
C LEU A 147 13.95 6.57 -12.95
N ASP A 148 14.30 6.30 -14.20
CA ASP A 148 14.45 7.30 -15.28
C ASP A 148 13.13 7.95 -15.72
N GLU A 149 11.99 7.52 -15.18
CA GLU A 149 10.68 8.15 -15.43
C GLU A 149 10.21 9.04 -14.27
N MET A 150 10.90 9.02 -13.12
CA MET A 150 10.56 9.90 -11.98
C MET A 150 10.80 11.36 -12.31
N ALA A 151 9.86 12.22 -11.94
CA ALA A 151 10.00 13.67 -12.04
C ALA A 151 9.51 14.30 -10.72
N PRO A 152 10.37 14.96 -9.93
CA PRO A 152 11.82 15.16 -10.15
C PRO A 152 12.65 13.88 -9.96
N LYS A 153 13.93 13.90 -10.37
CA LYS A 153 14.87 12.81 -10.05
C LYS A 153 15.31 12.89 -8.59
N LEU A 154 15.57 11.73 -7.99
CA LEU A 154 16.04 11.68 -6.60
C LEU A 154 17.35 12.48 -6.40
N PRO A 155 18.41 12.32 -7.23
CA PRO A 155 19.66 13.05 -7.04
C PRO A 155 19.50 14.58 -7.15
N GLU A 156 18.64 15.07 -8.06
CA GLU A 156 18.37 16.51 -8.19
C GLU A 156 17.77 17.08 -6.90
N ILE A 157 16.88 16.34 -6.24
CA ILE A 157 16.28 16.75 -4.96
C ILE A 157 17.28 16.63 -3.82
N PHE A 158 18.12 15.59 -3.82
CA PHE A 158 19.13 15.41 -2.78
C PHE A 158 20.16 16.55 -2.83
N GLU A 159 20.68 16.88 -4.02
CA GLU A 159 21.61 17.99 -4.22
C GLU A 159 21.02 19.32 -3.76
N ALA A 160 19.75 19.58 -4.10
CA ALA A 160 19.06 20.82 -3.78
C ALA A 160 18.77 20.99 -2.28
N TRP A 161 18.39 19.91 -1.57
CA TRP A 161 17.81 20.03 -0.23
C TRP A 161 18.66 19.45 0.88
N ALA A 162 19.63 18.57 0.61
CA ALA A 162 20.50 18.00 1.64
C ALA A 162 21.16 19.08 2.55
N PRO A 163 21.67 20.22 2.02
CA PRO A 163 22.27 21.26 2.87
C PRO A 163 21.29 21.96 3.82
N HIS A 164 19.98 21.76 3.66
CA HIS A 164 18.93 22.45 4.41
C HIS A 164 18.20 21.53 5.40
N LEU A 165 18.51 20.22 5.40
CA LEU A 165 17.91 19.26 6.31
C LEU A 165 18.49 19.42 7.72
N SER A 166 17.60 19.48 8.70
CA SER A 166 17.97 19.39 10.10
C SER A 166 18.35 17.96 10.47
N GLU A 167 19.40 17.83 11.26
CA GLU A 167 19.88 16.54 11.77
C GLU A 167 19.10 16.10 13.01
N GLY A 168 18.68 14.83 13.03
CA GLY A 168 18.19 14.12 14.21
C GLY A 168 19.28 13.30 14.87
N GLU A 169 18.89 12.41 15.79
CA GLU A 169 19.82 11.45 16.43
C GLU A 169 20.36 10.43 15.42
N HIS A 170 19.56 10.07 14.42
CA HIS A 170 19.91 9.07 13.41
C HIS A 170 20.10 9.67 12.00
N GLY A 171 20.42 10.96 11.93
CA GLY A 171 20.53 11.68 10.66
C GLY A 171 19.25 12.43 10.28
N PRO A 172 19.13 12.93 9.04
CA PRO A 172 17.94 13.68 8.61
C PRO A 172 16.72 12.76 8.48
N ALA A 173 15.52 13.33 8.63
CA ALA A 173 14.27 12.62 8.40
C ALA A 173 13.85 12.71 6.93
N ILE A 174 13.96 11.61 6.18
CA ILE A 174 13.59 11.59 4.75
C ILE A 174 12.65 10.41 4.46
N LEU A 175 11.57 10.69 3.74
CA LEU A 175 10.60 9.69 3.28
C LEU A 175 10.44 9.79 1.76
N LEU A 176 10.90 8.76 1.06
CA LEU A 176 10.76 8.63 -0.38
C LEU A 176 9.56 7.73 -0.68
N ASP A 177 8.47 8.26 -1.25
CA ASP A 177 7.32 7.51 -1.73
C ASP A 177 7.56 7.11 -3.19
N LEU A 178 7.76 5.82 -3.41
CA LEU A 178 8.28 5.25 -4.65
C LEU A 178 7.24 4.30 -5.26
N SER A 179 7.49 3.87 -6.50
CA SER A 179 6.52 2.97 -7.14
C SER A 179 6.54 1.60 -6.47
N PRO A 180 5.36 1.03 -6.19
CA PRO A 180 5.25 -0.35 -5.68
C PRO A 180 5.69 -1.43 -6.67
N ARG A 181 6.16 -1.04 -7.87
CA ARG A 181 6.64 -1.94 -8.92
C ARG A 181 8.16 -1.93 -9.09
N LEU A 182 8.88 -1.18 -8.25
CA LEU A 182 10.34 -1.26 -8.27
C LEU A 182 10.77 -2.69 -7.94
N ASN A 183 11.63 -3.27 -8.78
CA ASN A 183 12.26 -4.55 -8.51
C ASN A 183 13.45 -4.40 -7.53
N GLN A 184 14.11 -5.49 -7.18
CA GLN A 184 15.23 -5.44 -6.23
C GLN A 184 16.38 -4.57 -6.74
N GLU A 185 16.83 -4.77 -7.98
CA GLU A 185 17.91 -3.98 -8.59
C GLU A 185 17.63 -2.47 -8.58
N GLN A 186 16.39 -2.06 -8.84
CA GLN A 186 15.99 -0.66 -8.78
C GLN A 186 15.96 -0.13 -7.34
N ARG A 187 15.57 -0.96 -6.36
CA ARG A 187 15.68 -0.58 -4.94
C ARG A 187 17.13 -0.41 -4.52
N ASP A 188 18.02 -1.31 -4.93
CA ASP A 188 19.45 -1.23 -4.68
C ASP A 188 20.06 0.05 -5.29
N ARG A 189 19.63 0.42 -6.50
CA ARG A 189 20.03 1.70 -7.13
C ARG A 189 19.54 2.93 -6.37
N VAL A 190 18.34 2.88 -5.79
CA VAL A 190 17.85 3.97 -4.91
C VAL A 190 18.70 4.05 -3.63
N GLU A 191 19.02 2.91 -3.02
CA GLU A 191 19.89 2.87 -1.84
C GLU A 191 21.27 3.43 -2.14
N ALA A 192 21.85 3.11 -3.31
CA ALA A 192 23.13 3.67 -3.75
C ALA A 192 23.08 5.20 -3.90
N MET A 193 22.03 5.75 -4.52
CA MET A 193 21.84 7.21 -4.63
C MET A 193 21.73 7.88 -3.26
N VAL A 194 21.12 7.21 -2.28
CA VAL A 194 21.04 7.70 -0.90
C VAL A 194 22.40 7.64 -0.22
N GLU A 195 23.13 6.54 -0.39
CA GLU A 195 24.45 6.32 0.21
C GLU A 195 25.49 7.34 -0.28
N ASP A 196 25.40 7.76 -1.54
CA ASP A 196 26.27 8.79 -2.13
C ASP A 196 26.14 10.16 -1.42
N VAL A 197 24.98 10.44 -0.82
CA VAL A 197 24.67 11.74 -0.18
C VAL A 197 24.71 11.65 1.34
N TRP A 198 24.17 10.57 1.90
CA TRP A 198 24.12 10.30 3.33
C TRP A 198 24.70 8.90 3.62
N PRO A 199 26.04 8.80 3.74
CA PRO A 199 26.69 7.53 4.06
C PRO A 199 26.19 6.95 5.38
N GLU A 200 26.01 5.63 5.41
CA GLU A 200 25.59 4.84 6.57
C GLU A 200 24.24 5.25 7.19
N ILE A 201 23.44 6.08 6.50
CA ILE A 201 22.13 6.48 6.99
C ILE A 201 21.24 5.24 7.16
N GLY A 202 20.47 5.20 8.25
CA GLY A 202 19.51 4.12 8.49
C GLY A 202 18.47 4.04 7.39
N LYS A 203 18.09 2.82 6.98
CA LYS A 203 17.18 2.55 5.86
C LYS A 203 16.13 1.52 6.27
N THR A 204 14.85 1.86 6.11
CA THR A 204 13.74 0.91 6.27
C THR A 204 12.82 1.00 5.06
N TRP A 205 12.74 -0.08 4.29
CA TRP A 205 11.74 -0.20 3.23
C TRP A 205 10.37 -0.53 3.81
N VAL A 206 9.34 0.13 3.30
CA VAL A 206 7.96 0.01 3.79
C VAL A 206 7.01 -0.35 2.66
N TRP A 207 6.37 -1.52 2.76
CA TRP A 207 5.29 -1.96 1.88
C TRP A 207 3.95 -1.71 2.55
N MET A 208 3.08 -0.96 1.88
CA MET A 208 1.73 -0.70 2.38
C MET A 208 0.67 -1.37 1.52
N SER A 209 -0.32 -1.98 2.18
CA SER A 209 -1.49 -2.59 1.55
C SER A 209 -2.80 -2.16 2.21
N ARG A 210 -3.77 -1.79 1.38
CA ARG A 210 -5.20 -1.67 1.71
C ARG A 210 -5.97 -2.97 1.39
N GLY A 211 -5.25 -4.03 1.00
CA GLY A 211 -5.75 -5.36 0.70
C GLY A 211 -5.97 -5.57 -0.80
N ARG A 212 -6.82 -6.53 -1.16
CA ARG A 212 -7.23 -6.80 -2.56
C ARG A 212 -6.11 -7.33 -3.48
N GLY A 213 -5.04 -7.86 -2.90
CA GLY A 213 -3.97 -8.54 -3.64
C GLY A 213 -3.10 -7.60 -4.46
N ARG A 214 -2.71 -6.46 -3.88
CA ARG A 214 -1.78 -5.50 -4.48
C ARG A 214 -0.98 -4.81 -3.39
N ILE A 215 0.20 -4.33 -3.76
CA ILE A 215 0.96 -3.33 -2.99
C ILE A 215 0.41 -1.96 -3.40
N ASP A 216 -0.10 -1.17 -2.45
CA ASP A 216 -0.64 0.16 -2.71
C ASP A 216 0.48 1.22 -2.76
N ARG A 217 1.46 1.13 -1.85
CA ARG A 217 2.61 2.06 -1.77
C ARG A 217 3.88 1.30 -1.39
N LEU A 218 5.00 1.76 -1.92
CA LEU A 218 6.34 1.35 -1.50
C LEU A 218 7.09 2.63 -1.13
N SER A 219 7.67 2.70 0.06
CA SER A 219 8.46 3.87 0.46
C SER A 219 9.75 3.47 1.14
N LEU A 220 10.78 4.30 1.02
CA LEU A 220 12.04 4.17 1.76
C LEU A 220 12.07 5.25 2.85
N TRP A 221 12.20 4.82 4.10
CA TRP A 221 12.28 5.69 5.27
C TRP A 221 13.73 5.74 5.73
N LEU A 222 14.27 6.96 5.84
CA LEU A 222 15.69 7.19 6.07
C LEU A 222 15.94 7.93 7.37
N GLY A 223 17.12 7.69 7.94
CA GLY A 223 17.68 8.39 9.08
C GLY A 223 16.74 8.38 10.27
N GLN A 224 16.34 9.56 10.75
CA GLN A 224 15.43 9.71 11.90
C GLN A 224 14.08 8.99 11.72
N LEU A 225 13.64 8.72 10.47
CA LEU A 225 12.41 7.95 10.21
C LEU A 225 12.64 6.44 10.17
N SER A 226 13.86 5.99 9.92
CA SER A 226 14.18 4.57 9.83
C SER A 226 14.01 3.86 11.19
N ASN A 227 13.82 2.55 11.15
CA ASN A 227 13.83 1.71 12.33
C ASN A 227 15.17 0.95 12.40
N PRO A 228 16.05 1.24 13.37
CA PRO A 228 17.35 0.56 13.46
C PRO A 228 17.24 -0.94 13.73
N ALA A 229 16.11 -1.42 14.28
CA ALA A 229 15.87 -2.84 14.52
C ALA A 229 15.26 -3.58 13.31
N ALA A 230 14.85 -2.88 12.25
CA ALA A 230 14.16 -3.48 11.11
C ALA A 230 14.48 -2.78 9.79
N SER A 231 15.06 -3.52 8.85
CA SER A 231 15.28 -3.04 7.48
C SER A 231 14.02 -3.07 6.63
N ARG A 232 12.99 -3.81 7.05
CA ARG A 232 11.71 -3.92 6.33
C ARG A 232 10.51 -3.79 7.26
N ARG A 233 9.46 -3.16 6.72
CA ARG A 233 8.17 -2.97 7.37
C ARG A 233 7.04 -3.24 6.39
N PHE A 234 6.07 -4.02 6.81
CA PHE A 234 4.78 -4.16 6.16
C PHE A 234 3.70 -3.44 6.96
N ILE A 235 2.82 -2.71 6.28
CA ILE A 235 1.69 -1.99 6.88
C ILE A 235 0.38 -2.38 6.17
N ARG A 236 -0.55 -2.96 6.92
CA ARG A 236 -1.92 -3.21 6.48
C ARG A 236 -2.86 -2.12 7.00
N ILE A 237 -3.39 -1.28 6.11
CA ILE A 237 -4.41 -0.28 6.45
C ILE A 237 -5.81 -0.93 6.41
N PRO A 238 -6.51 -1.07 7.55
CA PRO A 238 -7.81 -1.72 7.60
C PRO A 238 -8.87 -0.94 6.80
N PRO A 239 -9.89 -1.63 6.27
CA PRO A 239 -11.01 -0.98 5.60
C PRO A 239 -11.89 -0.15 6.56
N ASP A 240 -11.91 -0.53 7.84
CA ASP A 240 -12.50 0.29 8.90
C ASP A 240 -11.53 1.41 9.28
N ILE A 241 -11.96 2.66 9.07
CA ILE A 241 -11.18 3.87 9.33
C ILE A 241 -10.87 4.05 10.83
N LYS A 242 -11.67 3.42 11.72
CA LYS A 242 -11.45 3.46 13.17
C LYS A 242 -10.44 2.43 13.65
N ALA A 243 -10.16 1.40 12.84
CA ALA A 243 -9.21 0.35 13.20
C ALA A 243 -7.77 0.80 12.99
N LYS A 244 -6.87 0.35 13.88
CA LYS A 244 -5.44 0.65 13.78
C LYS A 244 -4.80 -0.17 12.65
N PRO A 245 -3.78 0.37 11.96
CA PRO A 245 -2.96 -0.40 11.04
C PRO A 245 -2.30 -1.60 11.72
N ILE A 246 -2.15 -2.68 10.97
CA ILE A 246 -1.35 -3.84 11.40
C ILE A 246 0.04 -3.65 10.82
N ILE A 247 1.04 -3.78 11.67
CA ILE A 247 2.44 -3.54 11.33
C ILE A 247 3.20 -4.82 11.60
N VAL A 248 3.96 -5.28 10.61
CA VAL A 248 4.94 -6.35 10.74
C VAL A 248 6.28 -5.75 10.38
N GLU A 249 7.28 -5.95 11.22
CA GLU A 249 8.64 -5.43 11.05
C GLU A 249 9.64 -6.55 11.27
N GLY A 250 10.75 -6.48 10.54
CA GLY A 250 11.82 -7.45 10.64
C GLY A 250 12.94 -7.12 9.67
N GLN A 251 13.87 -8.04 9.54
CA GLN A 251 14.94 -7.93 8.53
C GLN A 251 14.43 -8.33 7.14
N GLY A 252 13.43 -9.22 7.12
CA GLY A 252 12.88 -9.77 5.91
C GLY A 252 13.85 -10.70 5.18
N LYS A 253 13.29 -11.66 4.45
CA LYS A 253 14.05 -12.66 3.73
C LYS A 253 13.82 -12.50 2.22
N SER A 254 14.56 -13.26 1.41
CA SER A 254 14.19 -13.46 0.02
C SER A 254 12.79 -14.07 -0.07
N LEU A 255 12.14 -13.93 -1.22
CA LEU A 255 10.87 -14.60 -1.45
C LEU A 255 10.99 -16.12 -1.18
N PRO A 256 9.95 -16.72 -0.59
CA PRO A 256 9.99 -18.13 -0.25
C PRO A 256 10.05 -19.00 -1.51
N MET A 257 10.81 -20.10 -1.42
CA MET A 257 10.89 -21.06 -2.52
C MET A 257 9.56 -21.80 -2.68
N THR A 258 9.00 -21.79 -3.88
CA THR A 258 7.80 -22.55 -4.18
C THR A 258 8.12 -24.04 -4.33
N LYS A 259 7.27 -24.89 -3.76
CA LYS A 259 7.36 -26.35 -3.87
C LYS A 259 6.05 -26.88 -4.43
N ARG A 260 6.15 -27.76 -5.42
CA ARG A 260 4.98 -28.49 -5.92
C ARG A 260 4.61 -29.58 -4.93
N ARG A 261 3.50 -29.38 -4.22
CA ARG A 261 2.87 -30.41 -3.38
C ARG A 261 1.50 -30.75 -3.98
N PRO A 262 1.21 -32.04 -4.25
CA PRO A 262 -0.14 -32.45 -4.65
C PRO A 262 -1.15 -32.03 -3.58
N PRO A 263 -2.27 -31.39 -3.97
CA PRO A 263 -3.26 -30.93 -3.02
C PRO A 263 -3.92 -32.13 -2.32
N ARG A 264 -4.02 -32.08 -0.99
CA ARG A 264 -4.67 -33.13 -0.20
C ARG A 264 -6.01 -32.63 0.34
N LYS A 265 -7.04 -33.47 0.26
CA LYS A 265 -8.31 -33.20 0.97
C LYS A 265 -8.01 -33.19 2.46
N GLY A 266 -8.55 -32.20 3.17
CA GLY A 266 -8.31 -32.02 4.59
C GLY A 266 -7.30 -30.92 4.91
N ASP A 267 -6.30 -30.69 4.05
CA ASP A 267 -5.34 -29.58 4.22
C ASP A 267 -6.05 -28.23 4.07
N GLN A 268 -5.51 -27.22 4.73
CA GLN A 268 -5.90 -25.83 4.55
C GLN A 268 -5.13 -25.22 3.38
N ILE A 269 -5.76 -24.27 2.71
CA ILE A 269 -5.14 -23.42 1.71
C ILE A 269 -5.45 -21.97 2.03
N SER A 270 -4.42 -21.14 2.01
CA SER A 270 -4.57 -19.73 2.35
C SER A 270 -3.89 -18.84 1.33
N LEU A 271 -4.58 -17.76 0.98
CA LEU A 271 -4.08 -16.70 0.14
C LEU A 271 -3.67 -15.53 1.03
N LEU A 272 -2.40 -15.13 0.95
CA LEU A 272 -1.85 -14.08 1.81
C LEU A 272 -1.86 -12.72 1.14
N ASP A 273 -1.67 -11.66 1.93
CA ASP A 273 -1.48 -10.32 1.40
C ASP A 273 -0.20 -10.23 0.57
N ALA A 274 -0.31 -9.83 -0.70
CA ALA A 274 0.82 -9.73 -1.62
C ALA A 274 1.93 -8.83 -1.09
N ALA A 275 1.60 -7.72 -0.43
CA ALA A 275 2.60 -6.81 0.10
C ALA A 275 3.34 -7.39 1.32
N LEU A 276 2.69 -8.25 2.12
CA LEU A 276 3.36 -8.96 3.20
C LEU A 276 4.42 -9.93 2.63
N VAL A 277 4.07 -10.68 1.59
CA VAL A 277 4.99 -11.63 0.96
C VAL A 277 6.13 -10.91 0.22
N GLU A 278 5.81 -9.89 -0.57
CA GLU A 278 6.80 -9.09 -1.32
C GLU A 278 7.75 -8.29 -0.40
N SER A 279 7.32 -7.97 0.83
CA SER A 279 8.22 -7.41 1.84
C SER A 279 9.21 -8.44 2.40
N GLY A 280 9.01 -9.73 2.16
CA GLY A 280 9.82 -10.82 2.72
C GLY A 280 9.59 -11.08 4.22
N LEU A 281 8.51 -10.54 4.79
CA LEU A 281 8.15 -10.71 6.21
C LEU A 281 7.11 -11.82 6.44
N ALA A 282 6.66 -12.50 5.38
CA ALA A 282 5.59 -13.48 5.49
C ALA A 282 5.97 -14.70 6.33
N ASP A 283 7.16 -15.28 6.16
CA ASP A 283 7.57 -16.46 6.94
C ASP A 283 7.73 -16.13 8.43
N GLU A 284 8.35 -15.00 8.76
CA GLU A 284 8.47 -14.52 10.16
C GLU A 284 7.10 -14.30 10.81
N TRP A 285 6.12 -13.82 10.04
CA TRP A 285 4.74 -13.69 10.50
C TRP A 285 4.04 -15.05 10.63
N LEU A 286 4.24 -15.96 9.68
CA LEU A 286 3.64 -17.30 9.69
C LEU A 286 4.12 -18.14 10.88
N GLU A 287 5.39 -18.03 11.27
CA GLU A 287 5.94 -18.67 12.48
C GLU A 287 5.17 -18.27 13.75
N GLN A 288 4.55 -17.07 13.77
CA GLN A 288 3.77 -16.58 14.91
C GLN A 288 2.31 -17.06 14.88
N VAL A 289 1.72 -17.24 13.69
CA VAL A 289 0.28 -17.55 13.54
C VAL A 289 0.00 -19.00 13.15
N LEU A 290 1.03 -19.78 12.82
CA LEU A 290 1.00 -21.21 12.56
C LEU A 290 2.22 -21.88 13.24
N PRO A 291 2.39 -21.71 14.57
CA PRO A 291 3.59 -22.16 15.27
C PRO A 291 3.77 -23.69 15.16
N GLY A 292 4.95 -24.12 14.71
CA GLY A 292 5.30 -25.54 14.59
C GLY A 292 4.61 -26.29 13.44
N GLN A 293 3.81 -25.61 12.61
CA GLN A 293 3.13 -26.25 11.49
C GLN A 293 4.02 -26.30 10.23
N GLU A 294 3.84 -27.35 9.42
CA GLU A 294 4.48 -27.44 8.11
C GLU A 294 3.76 -26.52 7.10
N VAL A 295 4.40 -25.41 6.73
CA VAL A 295 3.90 -24.50 5.69
C VAL A 295 4.60 -24.77 4.36
N VAL A 296 3.81 -24.98 3.31
CA VAL A 296 4.31 -25.20 1.94
C VAL A 296 3.82 -24.10 1.02
N TRP A 297 4.76 -23.32 0.48
CA TRP A 297 4.50 -22.30 -0.51
C TRP A 297 4.23 -22.91 -1.89
N SER A 298 3.04 -22.66 -2.44
CA SER A 298 2.70 -23.02 -3.82
C SER A 298 2.81 -21.84 -4.79
N VAL A 299 2.61 -20.61 -4.27
CA VAL A 299 2.79 -19.36 -5.01
C VAL A 299 3.40 -18.32 -4.07
N ALA A 300 4.58 -17.79 -4.41
CA ALA A 300 5.23 -16.74 -3.63
C ALA A 300 5.01 -15.33 -4.21
N GLU A 301 4.69 -15.24 -5.51
CA GLU A 301 4.68 -13.97 -6.24
C GLU A 301 3.29 -13.53 -6.70
N GLY A 302 3.19 -12.24 -7.03
CA GLY A 302 2.03 -11.68 -7.68
C GLY A 302 0.86 -11.42 -6.75
N ARG A 303 -0.37 -11.48 -7.27
CA ARG A 303 -1.55 -10.95 -6.57
C ARG A 303 -2.18 -11.89 -5.55
N ARG A 304 -1.82 -13.17 -5.59
CA ARG A 304 -2.43 -14.23 -4.76
C ARG A 304 -1.35 -15.22 -4.30
N PRO A 305 -0.37 -14.79 -3.50
CA PRO A 305 0.54 -15.74 -2.86
C PRO A 305 -0.26 -16.75 -2.07
N GLN A 306 0.13 -18.02 -2.15
CA GLN A 306 -0.64 -19.17 -1.69
C GLN A 306 0.25 -20.12 -0.90
N ILE A 307 -0.27 -20.54 0.25
CA ILE A 307 0.33 -21.56 1.11
C ILE A 307 -0.64 -22.71 1.35
N HIS A 308 -0.08 -23.89 1.59
CA HIS A 308 -0.74 -25.06 2.13
C HIS A 308 -0.23 -25.32 3.54
N HIS A 309 -1.13 -25.67 4.46
CA HIS A 309 -0.80 -25.95 5.85
C HIS A 309 -1.87 -26.88 6.48
N PRO A 310 -1.56 -27.57 7.59
CA PRO A 310 -2.43 -28.63 8.10
C PRO A 310 -3.61 -28.14 8.94
N GLU A 311 -3.46 -27.04 9.70
CA GLU A 311 -4.43 -26.63 10.73
C GLU A 311 -4.86 -25.16 10.59
N GLU A 312 -5.78 -24.70 11.42
CA GLU A 312 -6.25 -23.30 11.33
C GLU A 312 -5.22 -22.31 11.87
N PHE A 313 -5.36 -21.03 11.50
CA PHE A 313 -4.52 -19.96 12.02
C PHE A 313 -4.81 -19.69 13.50
N GLU A 314 -3.74 -19.50 14.27
CA GLU A 314 -3.78 -19.04 15.66
C GLU A 314 -3.48 -17.53 15.70
N PHE A 315 -4.50 -16.71 15.55
CA PHE A 315 -4.31 -15.25 15.60
C PHE A 315 -4.31 -14.73 17.03
N ALA A 316 -3.24 -14.02 17.41
CA ALA A 316 -3.19 -13.27 18.66
C ALA A 316 -4.25 -12.15 18.73
N SER A 317 -4.66 -11.62 17.58
CA SER A 317 -5.79 -10.68 17.48
C SER A 317 -6.59 -10.90 16.21
N LYS A 318 -7.91 -10.68 16.26
CA LYS A 318 -8.78 -10.81 15.08
C LYS A 318 -8.36 -9.89 13.91
N ALA A 319 -7.65 -8.81 14.18
CA ALA A 319 -7.14 -7.91 13.15
C ALA A 319 -6.15 -8.62 12.21
N GLN A 320 -5.30 -9.52 12.73
CA GLN A 320 -4.29 -10.22 11.91
C GLN A 320 -4.90 -11.03 10.77
N ASN A 321 -6.18 -11.44 10.87
CA ASN A 321 -6.89 -12.09 9.77
C ASN A 321 -6.95 -11.21 8.50
N LEU A 322 -6.77 -9.89 8.59
CA LEU A 322 -6.69 -9.00 7.43
C LEU A 322 -5.46 -9.23 6.54
N LEU A 323 -4.46 -9.97 7.02
CA LEU A 323 -3.27 -10.39 6.27
C LEU A 323 -3.55 -11.65 5.44
N VAL A 324 -4.69 -12.31 5.69
CA VAL A 324 -5.17 -13.48 4.95
C VAL A 324 -6.37 -13.07 4.09
N GLN A 325 -6.22 -13.15 2.78
CA GLN A 325 -7.25 -12.75 1.81
C GLN A 325 -8.35 -13.78 1.65
N ALA A 326 -8.02 -15.05 1.84
CA ALA A 326 -8.93 -16.18 1.85
C ALA A 326 -8.21 -17.34 2.56
N THR A 327 -8.93 -18.09 3.38
CA THR A 327 -8.45 -19.35 3.97
C THR A 327 -9.59 -20.34 4.05
N GLY A 328 -9.30 -21.62 3.83
CA GLY A 328 -10.32 -22.65 3.91
C GLY A 328 -9.79 -24.04 3.67
N LYS A 329 -10.56 -25.03 4.13
CA LYS A 329 -10.22 -26.44 4.08
C LYS A 329 -10.55 -27.02 2.71
N ILE A 330 -9.61 -27.75 2.11
CA ILE A 330 -9.83 -28.42 0.82
C ILE A 330 -10.80 -29.60 1.03
N VAL A 331 -12.00 -29.51 0.45
CA VAL A 331 -13.04 -30.56 0.56
C VAL A 331 -13.20 -31.38 -0.71
N LYS A 332 -12.90 -30.80 -1.88
CA LYS A 332 -13.01 -31.48 -3.18
C LYS A 332 -11.94 -30.99 -4.14
N LEU A 333 -11.39 -31.95 -4.89
CA LEU A 333 -10.54 -31.72 -6.05
C LEU A 333 -11.42 -31.93 -7.28
N ALA A 334 -11.54 -30.90 -8.13
CA ALA A 334 -12.35 -30.95 -9.35
C ALA A 334 -11.44 -30.92 -10.57
N HIS A 335 -11.50 -31.97 -11.38
CA HIS A 335 -10.70 -32.09 -12.60
C HIS A 335 -11.41 -31.39 -13.77
N THR A 336 -11.43 -30.06 -13.75
CA THR A 336 -12.05 -29.23 -14.78
C THR A 336 -11.31 -27.91 -14.94
N ASP A 337 -11.41 -27.30 -16.12
CA ASP A 337 -10.88 -25.97 -16.37
C ASP A 337 -11.97 -24.91 -16.19
N LEU A 338 -11.54 -23.67 -15.97
CA LEU A 338 -12.42 -22.52 -15.85
C LEU A 338 -12.66 -21.89 -17.22
N SER A 339 -13.77 -22.28 -17.84
CA SER A 339 -14.28 -21.71 -19.09
C SER A 339 -15.81 -21.65 -19.05
N GLU A 340 -16.42 -20.89 -19.96
CA GLU A 340 -17.88 -20.67 -19.96
C GLU A 340 -18.66 -21.97 -20.24
N ASP A 341 -18.10 -22.87 -21.04
CA ASP A 341 -18.67 -24.18 -21.38
C ASP A 341 -18.52 -25.22 -20.26
N LYS A 342 -17.49 -25.12 -19.41
CA LYS A 342 -17.18 -26.12 -18.37
C LYS A 342 -17.59 -25.71 -16.95
N ILE A 343 -18.05 -24.47 -16.76
CA ILE A 343 -18.40 -23.97 -15.42
C ILE A 343 -19.55 -24.75 -14.75
N SER A 344 -20.44 -25.36 -15.54
CA SER A 344 -21.50 -26.25 -15.06
C SER A 344 -20.94 -27.46 -14.28
N LEU A 345 -19.84 -28.05 -14.75
CA LEU A 345 -19.16 -29.17 -14.08
C LEU A 345 -18.65 -28.77 -12.70
N LEU A 346 -18.12 -27.54 -12.58
CA LEU A 346 -17.69 -26.99 -11.29
C LEU A 346 -18.89 -26.76 -10.36
N VAL A 347 -20.01 -26.26 -10.89
CA VAL A 347 -21.25 -26.06 -10.11
C VAL A 347 -21.78 -27.38 -9.58
N GLU A 348 -21.80 -28.43 -10.39
CA GLU A 348 -22.25 -29.77 -9.97
C GLU A 348 -21.37 -30.31 -8.84
N ALA A 349 -20.05 -30.29 -9.01
CA ALA A 349 -19.11 -30.68 -7.96
C ALA A 349 -19.25 -29.84 -6.68
N ALA A 350 -19.58 -28.55 -6.81
CA ALA A 350 -19.82 -27.68 -5.67
C ALA A 350 -21.14 -28.01 -4.93
N ARG A 351 -22.21 -28.31 -5.67
CA ARG A 351 -23.52 -28.69 -5.11
C ARG A 351 -23.46 -30.01 -4.36
N GLU A 352 -22.73 -31.00 -4.88
CA GLU A 352 -22.48 -32.28 -4.19
C GLU A 352 -21.94 -32.07 -2.77
N TYR A 353 -21.13 -31.03 -2.58
CA TYR A 353 -20.52 -30.68 -1.30
C TYR A 353 -21.34 -29.69 -0.47
N GLY A 354 -22.49 -29.24 -0.99
CA GLY A 354 -23.43 -28.36 -0.31
C GLY A 354 -23.08 -26.87 -0.39
N PHE A 355 -22.28 -26.45 -1.37
CA PHE A 355 -21.98 -25.03 -1.56
C PHE A 355 -23.18 -24.28 -2.16
N GLY A 356 -23.50 -23.13 -1.59
CA GLY A 356 -24.41 -22.12 -2.15
C GLY A 356 -23.69 -20.86 -2.64
N LYS A 357 -22.41 -20.72 -2.27
CA LYS A 357 -21.56 -19.60 -2.69
C LYS A 357 -20.12 -20.05 -2.83
N LEU A 358 -19.51 -19.74 -3.98
CA LEU A 358 -18.09 -19.94 -4.22
C LEU A 358 -17.48 -18.71 -4.88
N THR A 359 -16.38 -18.21 -4.34
CA THR A 359 -15.61 -17.13 -4.97
C THR A 359 -14.43 -17.69 -5.76
N LEU A 360 -14.29 -17.30 -7.02
CA LEU A 360 -13.13 -17.65 -7.85
C LEU A 360 -11.90 -16.87 -7.38
N ARG A 361 -10.95 -17.56 -6.75
CA ARG A 361 -9.66 -17.03 -6.29
C ARG A 361 -8.49 -17.59 -7.08
N VAL A 362 -8.71 -17.75 -8.38
CA VAL A 362 -7.73 -18.21 -9.35
C VAL A 362 -7.22 -17.06 -10.22
N SER A 363 -6.05 -17.25 -10.84
CA SER A 363 -5.55 -16.35 -11.88
C SER A 363 -6.32 -16.58 -13.18
N LEU A 364 -7.09 -15.57 -13.60
CA LEU A 364 -7.92 -15.58 -14.81
C LEU A 364 -7.71 -14.29 -15.60
N ASN A 365 -8.07 -14.32 -16.88
CA ASN A 365 -8.16 -13.10 -17.68
C ASN A 365 -9.16 -12.12 -17.01
N PRO A 366 -8.80 -10.84 -16.81
CA PRO A 366 -9.67 -9.83 -16.20
C PRO A 366 -11.06 -9.70 -16.84
N SER A 367 -11.19 -9.92 -18.16
CA SER A 367 -12.49 -9.87 -18.85
C SER A 367 -13.34 -11.11 -18.60
N LEU A 368 -12.72 -12.26 -18.33
CA LEU A 368 -13.38 -13.55 -18.13
C LEU A 368 -13.84 -13.73 -16.68
N GLN A 369 -13.07 -13.25 -15.71
CA GLN A 369 -13.34 -13.46 -14.29
C GLN A 369 -14.76 -13.00 -13.85
N PRO A 370 -15.27 -11.81 -14.22
CA PRO A 370 -16.62 -11.39 -13.82
C PRO A 370 -17.72 -12.26 -14.42
N ARG A 371 -17.55 -12.70 -15.67
CA ARG A 371 -18.52 -13.54 -16.40
C ARG A 371 -18.65 -14.92 -15.76
N LEU A 372 -17.52 -15.56 -15.47
CA LEU A 372 -17.49 -16.85 -14.78
C LEU A 372 -18.00 -16.73 -13.35
N GLN A 373 -17.57 -15.72 -12.59
CA GLN A 373 -18.07 -15.50 -11.22
C GLN A 373 -19.59 -15.29 -11.21
N GLY A 374 -20.12 -14.44 -12.09
CA GLY A 374 -21.57 -14.18 -12.15
C GLY A 374 -22.38 -15.41 -12.54
N THR A 375 -21.85 -16.26 -13.43
CA THR A 375 -22.49 -17.53 -13.77
C THR A 375 -22.48 -18.50 -12.61
N LEU A 376 -21.34 -18.66 -11.92
CA LEU A 376 -21.21 -19.48 -10.72
C LEU A 376 -22.18 -19.04 -9.62
N ASP A 377 -22.24 -17.75 -9.34
CA ASP A 377 -23.11 -17.17 -8.30
C ASP A 377 -24.59 -17.42 -8.60
N ARG A 378 -25.03 -17.19 -9.85
CA ARG A 378 -26.42 -17.43 -10.28
C ARG A 378 -26.81 -18.91 -10.20
N MET A 379 -25.91 -19.82 -10.59
CA MET A 379 -26.22 -21.25 -10.59
C MET A 379 -26.20 -21.82 -9.17
N LEU A 380 -25.29 -21.39 -8.30
CA LEU A 380 -25.25 -21.85 -6.91
C LEU A 380 -26.36 -21.24 -6.06
N SER A 381 -26.76 -19.98 -6.26
CA SER A 381 -27.86 -19.39 -5.49
C SER A 381 -29.21 -20.06 -5.74
N ALA A 382 -29.43 -20.59 -6.95
CA ALA A 382 -30.70 -21.21 -7.33
C ALA A 382 -30.94 -22.59 -6.69
N ARG A 383 -29.88 -23.38 -6.45
CA ARG A 383 -30.00 -24.80 -6.01
C ARG A 383 -28.85 -25.28 -5.12
N GLY A 384 -28.06 -24.36 -4.57
CA GLY A 384 -26.92 -24.68 -3.72
C GLY A 384 -27.32 -24.90 -2.26
N GLY A 385 -26.37 -25.35 -1.46
CA GLY A 385 -26.55 -25.56 -0.02
C GLY A 385 -26.11 -24.36 0.82
N PRO A 386 -26.03 -24.51 2.17
CA PRO A 386 -25.72 -23.40 3.07
C PRO A 386 -24.23 -23.02 3.09
N LYS A 387 -23.34 -23.86 2.55
CA LYS A 387 -21.89 -23.66 2.69
C LYS A 387 -21.38 -22.57 1.76
N SER A 388 -20.35 -21.87 2.21
CA SER A 388 -19.64 -20.87 1.41
C SER A 388 -18.15 -21.22 1.32
N GLY A 389 -17.51 -20.81 0.22
CA GLY A 389 -16.13 -21.18 -0.02
C GLY A 389 -15.47 -20.37 -1.12
N PHE A 390 -14.30 -20.83 -1.53
CA PHE A 390 -13.61 -20.31 -2.70
C PHE A 390 -12.96 -21.42 -3.52
N VAL A 391 -12.67 -21.07 -4.77
CA VAL A 391 -11.95 -21.93 -5.70
C VAL A 391 -10.53 -21.41 -5.82
N ALA A 392 -9.55 -22.28 -5.57
CA ALA A 392 -8.14 -22.01 -5.79
C ALA A 392 -7.56 -22.99 -6.82
N LYS A 393 -6.38 -22.66 -7.35
CA LYS A 393 -5.66 -23.50 -8.32
C LYS A 393 -4.16 -23.31 -8.10
N THR A 394 -3.48 -24.41 -7.83
CA THR A 394 -2.01 -24.41 -7.79
C THR A 394 -1.47 -24.26 -9.22
N PRO A 395 -0.48 -23.38 -9.47
CA PRO A 395 0.08 -23.23 -10.82
C PRO A 395 0.60 -24.55 -11.37
N GLY A 396 0.34 -24.79 -12.66
CA GLY A 396 0.74 -26.02 -13.33
C GLY A 396 -0.06 -27.28 -12.96
N ASP A 397 -1.06 -27.18 -12.09
CA ASP A 397 -2.01 -28.26 -11.81
C ASP A 397 -3.23 -28.19 -12.75
N SER A 398 -3.80 -29.35 -13.10
CA SER A 398 -5.07 -29.42 -13.83
C SER A 398 -6.28 -29.33 -12.91
N MET A 399 -6.09 -29.51 -11.59
CA MET A 399 -7.18 -29.57 -10.63
C MET A 399 -7.53 -28.22 -10.01
N LEU A 400 -8.84 -27.96 -9.90
CA LEU A 400 -9.41 -26.90 -9.08
C LEU A 400 -9.65 -27.41 -7.65
N LEU A 401 -9.36 -26.55 -6.68
CA LEU A 401 -9.53 -26.83 -5.26
C LEU A 401 -10.78 -26.13 -4.77
N LEU A 402 -11.79 -26.88 -4.34
CA LEU A 402 -12.95 -26.33 -3.66
C LEU A 402 -12.64 -26.27 -2.16
N CYS A 403 -12.59 -25.06 -1.65
CA CYS A 403 -12.12 -24.74 -0.31
C CYS A 403 -13.29 -24.23 0.51
N LEU A 404 -13.64 -24.93 1.58
CA LEU A 404 -14.69 -24.56 2.51
C LEU A 404 -14.15 -23.50 3.49
N VAL A 405 -14.79 -22.35 3.55
CA VAL A 405 -14.50 -21.33 4.58
C VAL A 405 -15.24 -21.76 5.85
N ALA A 406 -14.52 -21.76 6.98
CA ALA A 406 -15.08 -22.08 8.29
C ALA A 406 -16.08 -21.01 8.75
#